data_AF-A0A5C5Z508-F1
#
_entry.id   AF-A0A5C5Z508-F1
#
_cell.length_a   1.000
_cell.length_b   1.000
_cell.length_c   1.000
_cell.angle_alpha   90.00
_cell.angle_beta   90.00
_cell.angle_gamma   90.00
#
_symmetry.space_group_name_H-M   'P 1'
#
loop_
_entity.id
_entity.type
_entity.pdbx_description
1 polymer ?
#
loop_
_entity_poly.entity_id
_entity_poly.type
_entity_poly.pdbx_seq_one_letter_code
_entity_poly.pdbx_strand_id
1 'polypeptide(L)'
;MRFLPMLLTMFAMNLSFVSGVSGQEPDAAKIRIGTYDNRSIAVAYAASPHNPVAEKMVELDAAKKNGDEEAVKRLNAWGKKRQRLLHFQGFAHVPVGDLLAPVTDQLADIATKHSLVAIVRECDYLRSDVETIDVTEELVELFQPNEKIRNMARKIRDAKPVELTVLSEMSADK
;
A
#
# COMPACT_ATOMS: atom_id res chain seq x y z
N MET A 1 -38.34 51.64 76.88
CA MET A 1 -38.43 50.16 76.80
C MET A 1 -39.56 49.79 75.84
N ARG A 2 -39.21 49.38 74.62
CA ARG A 2 -40.07 48.61 73.71
C ARG A 2 -39.12 47.81 72.82
N PHE A 3 -39.30 46.50 72.86
CA PHE A 3 -38.43 45.47 72.30
C PHE A 3 -38.90 45.06 70.89
N LEU A 4 -37.91 44.78 70.02
CA LEU A 4 -37.87 43.71 69.00
C LEU A 4 -38.57 43.91 67.62
N PRO A 5 -38.14 43.24 66.51
CA PRO A 5 -36.86 42.56 66.19
C PRO A 5 -36.11 43.13 64.97
N MET A 6 -34.81 42.80 65.01
CA MET A 6 -33.77 42.82 63.99
C MET A 6 -34.10 41.87 62.82
N LEU A 7 -34.10 42.40 61.59
CA LEU A 7 -34.25 41.64 60.34
C LEU A 7 -32.86 41.08 59.97
N LEU A 8 -32.68 39.77 60.10
CA LEU A 8 -31.45 39.07 59.71
C LEU A 8 -31.56 38.65 58.24
N THR A 9 -31.00 39.45 57.33
CA THR A 9 -30.90 39.12 55.90
C THR A 9 -29.72 38.15 55.70
N MET A 10 -30.01 36.85 55.58
CA MET A 10 -29.06 35.85 55.11
C MET A 10 -28.88 35.99 53.59
N PHE A 11 -27.74 36.54 53.16
CA PHE A 11 -27.32 36.53 51.76
C PHE A 11 -26.55 35.23 51.49
N ALA A 12 -27.20 34.24 50.89
CA ALA A 12 -26.57 33.00 50.47
C ALA A 12 -25.71 33.26 49.22
N MET A 13 -24.40 33.35 49.42
CA MET A 13 -23.41 33.50 48.35
C MET A 13 -23.20 32.13 47.68
N ASN A 14 -23.93 31.89 46.58
CA ASN A 14 -23.73 30.71 45.75
C ASN A 14 -22.39 30.83 45.00
N LEU A 15 -21.38 30.11 45.47
CA LEU A 15 -20.09 29.97 44.79
C LEU A 15 -20.23 28.88 43.72
N SER A 16 -20.59 29.28 42.49
CA SER A 16 -20.59 28.37 41.35
C SER A 16 -19.14 28.03 41.00
N PHE A 17 -18.69 26.84 41.39
CA PHE A 17 -17.50 26.22 40.82
C PHE A 17 -17.78 25.93 39.34
N VAL A 18 -17.30 26.81 38.45
CA VAL A 18 -17.13 26.46 37.04
C VAL A 18 -15.94 25.51 36.99
N SER A 19 -16.22 24.21 36.93
CA SER A 19 -15.23 23.24 36.50
C SER A 19 -14.73 23.68 35.13
N GLY A 20 -13.51 24.22 35.09
CA GLY A 20 -12.81 24.43 33.83
C GLY A 20 -12.61 23.07 33.18
N VAL A 21 -13.54 22.68 32.31
CA VAL A 21 -13.24 21.73 31.25
C VAL A 21 -12.15 22.41 30.47
N SER A 22 -10.90 21.97 30.67
CA SER A 22 -9.87 22.20 29.67
C SER A 22 -10.39 21.49 28.42
N GLY A 23 -11.03 22.27 27.55
CA GLY A 23 -11.36 21.84 26.21
C GLY A 23 -10.04 21.58 25.51
N GLN A 24 -9.53 20.37 25.65
CA GLN A 24 -8.65 19.82 24.65
C GLN A 24 -9.55 19.73 23.42
N GLU A 25 -9.38 20.67 22.49
CA GLU A 25 -10.02 20.58 21.18
C GLU A 25 -9.81 19.14 20.69
N PRO A 26 -10.86 18.44 20.22
CA PRO A 26 -10.69 17.11 19.68
C PRO A 26 -9.63 17.21 18.60
N ASP A 27 -8.51 16.49 18.79
CA ASP A 27 -7.44 16.40 17.80
C ASP A 27 -8.13 15.99 16.49
N ALA A 28 -8.14 16.90 15.52
CA ALA A 28 -8.88 16.71 14.29
C ALA A 28 -8.42 15.39 13.68
N ALA A 29 -9.37 14.49 13.35
CA ALA A 29 -9.03 13.18 12.86
C ALA A 29 -8.09 13.31 11.64
N LYS A 30 -6.86 12.80 11.78
CA LYS A 30 -5.85 12.89 10.73
C LYS A 30 -6.31 12.15 9.48
N ILE A 31 -6.01 12.73 8.32
CA ILE A 31 -6.23 12.09 7.03
C ILE A 31 -5.17 11.00 6.87
N ARG A 32 -5.59 9.77 6.54
CA ARG A 32 -4.68 8.61 6.41
C ARG A 32 -4.47 8.21 4.97
N ILE A 33 -3.23 8.03 4.57
CA ILE A 33 -2.85 7.51 3.25
C ILE A 33 -2.07 6.21 3.45
N GLY A 34 -2.48 5.14 2.76
CA GLY A 34 -1.70 3.92 2.69
C GLY A 34 -0.49 4.10 1.78
N THR A 35 0.70 3.70 2.24
CA THR A 35 1.92 3.66 1.43
C THR A 35 2.38 2.22 1.25
N TYR A 36 3.08 1.92 0.14
CA TYR A 36 3.61 0.58 -0.10
C TYR A 36 4.95 0.56 -0.86
N ASP A 37 5.77 -0.46 -0.60
CA ASP A 37 6.95 -0.75 -1.42
C ASP A 37 6.55 -1.53 -2.68
N ASN A 38 6.74 -0.93 -3.86
CA ASN A 38 6.34 -1.53 -5.13
C ASN A 38 7.11 -2.82 -5.47
N ARG A 39 8.35 -2.96 -5.00
CA ARG A 39 9.20 -4.12 -5.29
C ARG A 39 8.73 -5.33 -4.51
N SER A 40 8.28 -5.14 -3.27
CA SER A 40 7.60 -6.18 -2.48
C SER A 40 6.37 -6.72 -3.22
N ILE A 41 5.56 -5.83 -3.82
CA ILE A 41 4.40 -6.22 -4.64
C ILE A 41 4.83 -7.03 -5.86
N ALA A 42 5.86 -6.58 -6.58
CA ALA A 42 6.36 -7.30 -7.77
C ALA A 42 6.88 -8.70 -7.42
N VAL A 43 7.59 -8.86 -6.30
CA VAL A 43 8.06 -10.16 -5.80
C VAL A 43 6.90 -11.09 -5.49
N ALA A 44 5.86 -10.59 -4.80
CA ALA A 44 4.68 -11.38 -4.46
C ALA A 44 3.88 -11.78 -5.70
N TYR A 45 3.60 -10.82 -6.59
CA TYR A 45 2.89 -11.06 -7.84
C TYR A 45 3.59 -12.10 -8.72
N ALA A 46 4.92 -12.01 -8.87
CA ALA A 46 5.68 -12.89 -9.76
C ALA A 46 5.52 -14.38 -9.42
N ALA A 47 5.34 -14.71 -8.13
CA ALA A 47 5.12 -16.06 -7.63
C ALA A 47 3.63 -16.46 -7.54
N SER A 48 2.71 -15.53 -7.82
CA SER A 48 1.28 -15.73 -7.65
C SER A 48 0.62 -16.40 -8.85
N PRO A 49 -0.58 -16.99 -8.69
CA PRO A 49 -1.40 -17.48 -9.81
C PRO A 49 -1.82 -16.39 -10.79
N HIS A 50 -1.76 -15.11 -10.42
CA HIS A 50 -2.12 -14.01 -11.31
C HIS A 50 -1.07 -13.74 -12.39
N ASN A 51 0.12 -14.32 -12.28
CA ASN A 51 1.16 -14.21 -13.28
C ASN A 51 0.92 -15.21 -14.45
N PRO A 52 0.61 -14.75 -15.67
CA PRO A 52 0.14 -15.60 -16.77
C PRO A 52 1.26 -16.43 -17.45
N VAL A 53 2.46 -16.47 -16.87
CA VAL A 53 3.61 -17.18 -17.47
C VAL A 53 3.31 -18.66 -17.69
N ALA A 54 2.64 -19.33 -16.75
CA ALA A 54 2.30 -20.74 -16.90
C ALA A 54 1.39 -20.99 -18.10
N GLU A 55 0.34 -20.18 -18.26
CA GLU A 55 -0.58 -20.24 -19.41
C GLU A 55 0.15 -19.98 -20.72
N LYS A 56 1.02 -18.96 -20.75
CA LYS A 56 1.79 -18.59 -21.94
C LYS A 56 2.83 -19.64 -22.34
N MET A 57 3.36 -20.39 -21.38
CA MET A 57 4.24 -21.53 -21.66
C MET A 57 3.47 -22.68 -22.32
N VAL A 58 2.24 -22.96 -21.89
CA VAL A 58 1.38 -23.96 -22.53
C VAL A 58 1.05 -23.54 -23.97
N GLU A 59 0.70 -22.27 -24.19
CA GLU A 59 0.48 -21.71 -25.54
C GLU A 59 1.73 -21.87 -26.43
N LEU A 60 2.92 -21.61 -25.88
CA LEU A 60 4.18 -21.71 -26.60
C LEU A 60 4.50 -23.15 -27.00
N ASP A 61 4.29 -24.10 -26.11
CA ASP A 61 4.54 -25.51 -26.39
C ASP A 61 3.56 -26.06 -27.44
N ALA A 62 2.30 -25.61 -27.42
CA ALA A 62 1.33 -25.95 -28.46
C ALA A 62 1.74 -25.36 -29.82
N ALA A 63 2.17 -24.10 -29.86
CA ALA A 63 2.64 -23.45 -31.08
C ALA A 63 3.85 -24.19 -31.69
N LYS A 64 4.82 -24.60 -30.86
CA LYS A 64 5.97 -25.41 -31.30
C LYS A 64 5.54 -26.76 -31.87
N LYS A 65 4.62 -27.47 -31.21
CA LYS A 65 4.11 -28.79 -31.67
C LYS A 65 3.39 -28.70 -33.02
N ASN A 66 2.69 -27.61 -33.26
CA ASN A 66 1.94 -27.38 -34.49
C ASN A 66 2.75 -26.70 -35.61
N GLY A 67 4.02 -26.35 -35.35
CA GLY A 67 4.85 -25.64 -36.32
C GLY A 67 4.41 -24.19 -36.59
N ASP A 68 3.70 -23.55 -35.66
CA ASP A 68 3.25 -22.17 -35.78
C ASP A 68 4.38 -21.19 -35.40
N GLU A 69 5.26 -20.92 -36.35
CA GLU A 69 6.44 -20.07 -36.16
C GLU A 69 6.09 -18.63 -35.75
N GLU A 70 4.98 -18.08 -36.25
CA GLU A 70 4.52 -16.74 -35.93
C GLU A 70 4.05 -16.65 -34.46
N ALA A 71 3.29 -17.65 -33.99
CA ALA A 71 2.92 -17.72 -32.58
C ALA A 71 4.15 -17.90 -31.68
N VAL A 72 5.11 -18.75 -32.05
CA VAL A 72 6.36 -18.94 -31.29
C VAL A 72 7.12 -17.62 -31.17
N LYS A 73 7.31 -16.89 -32.28
CA LYS A 73 8.00 -15.59 -32.28
C LYS A 73 7.29 -14.56 -31.40
N ARG A 74 5.95 -14.46 -31.51
CA ARG A 74 5.13 -13.55 -30.70
C ARG A 74 5.22 -13.86 -29.21
N LEU A 75 5.10 -15.13 -28.82
CA LEU A 75 5.12 -15.55 -27.41
C LEU A 75 6.51 -15.35 -26.78
N ASN A 76 7.58 -15.62 -27.53
CA ASN A 76 8.94 -15.32 -27.08
C ASN A 76 9.17 -13.81 -26.88
N ALA A 77 8.70 -12.98 -27.81
CA ALA A 77 8.79 -11.53 -27.69
C ALA A 77 7.99 -11.01 -26.48
N TRP A 78 6.78 -11.56 -26.27
CA TRP A 78 5.97 -11.27 -25.09
C TRP A 78 6.71 -11.64 -23.79
N GLY A 79 7.29 -12.85 -23.71
CA GLY A 79 8.02 -13.33 -22.53
C GLY A 79 9.18 -12.43 -22.17
N LYS A 80 10.02 -12.06 -23.15
CA LYS A 80 11.13 -11.10 -22.96
C LYS A 80 10.65 -9.75 -22.44
N LYS A 81 9.59 -9.20 -23.03
CA LYS A 81 9.02 -7.92 -22.58
C LYS A 81 8.46 -8.01 -21.16
N ARG A 82 7.74 -9.09 -20.83
CA ARG A 82 7.13 -9.29 -19.51
C ARG A 82 8.20 -9.47 -18.43
N GLN A 83 9.21 -10.30 -18.68
CA GLN A 83 10.33 -10.49 -17.75
C GLN A 83 11.06 -9.16 -17.51
N ARG A 84 11.32 -8.39 -18.56
CA ARG A 84 11.99 -7.09 -18.43
C ARG A 84 11.19 -6.11 -17.58
N LEU A 85 9.87 -6.03 -17.81
CA LEU A 85 8.98 -5.16 -17.04
C LEU A 85 8.96 -5.58 -15.55
N LEU A 86 8.85 -6.87 -15.26
CA LEU A 86 8.88 -7.37 -13.87
C LEU A 86 10.22 -7.09 -13.18
N HIS A 87 11.35 -7.17 -13.89
CA HIS A 87 12.64 -6.72 -13.34
C HIS A 87 12.63 -5.23 -13.01
N PHE A 88 12.10 -4.38 -13.89
CA PHE A 88 11.98 -2.96 -13.62
C PHE A 88 11.09 -2.66 -12.41
N GLN A 89 9.98 -3.36 -12.29
CA GLN A 89 9.05 -3.23 -11.16
C GLN A 89 9.62 -3.81 -9.85
N GLY A 90 10.42 -4.87 -9.91
CA GLY A 90 10.99 -5.57 -8.75
C GLY A 90 12.33 -5.03 -8.26
N PHE A 91 13.06 -4.27 -9.08
CA PHE A 91 14.37 -3.72 -8.70
C PHE A 91 14.43 -2.19 -8.70
N ALA A 92 13.52 -1.50 -9.41
CA ALA A 92 13.46 -0.03 -9.47
C ALA A 92 12.09 0.49 -8.99
N HIS A 93 11.81 1.78 -9.18
CA HIS A 93 10.55 2.45 -8.82
C HIS A 93 9.51 2.46 -9.96
N VAL A 94 9.45 1.40 -10.77
CA VAL A 94 8.46 1.33 -11.85
C VAL A 94 7.07 1.03 -11.27
N PRO A 95 6.01 1.75 -11.69
CA PRO A 95 4.65 1.54 -11.20
C PRO A 95 4.16 0.10 -11.36
N VAL A 96 3.36 -0.37 -10.41
CA VAL A 96 2.83 -1.76 -10.31
C VAL A 96 1.31 -1.84 -10.42
N GLY A 97 0.67 -0.82 -10.99
CA GLY A 97 -0.80 -0.81 -11.14
C GLY A 97 -1.34 -2.01 -11.93
N ASP A 98 -0.60 -2.49 -12.93
CA ASP A 98 -0.96 -3.71 -13.67
C ASP A 98 -0.88 -4.98 -12.81
N LEU A 99 0.01 -5.01 -11.81
CA LEU A 99 0.16 -6.13 -10.88
C LEU A 99 -0.94 -6.12 -9.81
N LEU A 100 -1.43 -4.94 -9.44
CA LEU A 100 -2.50 -4.75 -8.45
C LEU A 100 -3.91 -4.89 -9.05
N ALA A 101 -4.05 -4.75 -10.38
CA ALA A 101 -5.35 -4.83 -11.05
C ALA A 101 -6.19 -6.09 -10.71
N PRO A 102 -5.61 -7.30 -10.60
CA PRO A 102 -6.37 -8.50 -10.25
C PRO A 102 -6.90 -8.53 -8.81
N VAL A 103 -6.40 -7.65 -7.93
CA VAL A 103 -6.75 -7.62 -6.50
C VAL A 103 -7.39 -6.30 -6.08
N THR A 104 -7.95 -5.55 -7.04
CA THR A 104 -8.49 -4.19 -6.82
C THR A 104 -9.57 -4.15 -5.74
N ASP A 105 -10.46 -5.15 -5.70
CA ASP A 105 -11.53 -5.19 -4.70
C ASP A 105 -10.97 -5.31 -3.28
N GLN A 106 -9.91 -6.10 -3.09
CA GLN A 106 -9.27 -6.25 -1.77
C GLN A 106 -8.47 -5.01 -1.35
N LEU A 107 -8.05 -4.15 -2.30
CA LEU A 107 -7.47 -2.85 -1.96
C LEU A 107 -8.50 -1.96 -1.25
N ALA A 108 -9.77 -2.02 -1.66
CA ALA A 108 -10.85 -1.25 -1.03
C ALA A 108 -11.12 -1.74 0.41
N ASP A 109 -11.00 -3.05 0.65
CA ASP A 109 -11.12 -3.63 1.99
C ASP A 109 -9.99 -3.14 2.91
N ILE A 110 -8.74 -3.14 2.43
CA ILE A 110 -7.59 -2.61 3.18
C ILE A 110 -7.77 -1.11 3.47
N ALA A 111 -8.20 -0.34 2.47
CA ALA A 111 -8.47 1.09 2.64
C ALA A 111 -9.54 1.34 3.71
N THR A 112 -10.64 0.58 3.68
CA THR A 112 -11.72 0.69 4.67
C THR A 112 -11.23 0.32 6.06
N LYS A 113 -10.51 -0.81 6.20
CA LYS A 113 -9.97 -1.31 7.46
C LYS A 113 -9.12 -0.28 8.19
N HIS A 114 -8.30 0.47 7.45
CA HIS A 114 -7.39 1.47 8.02
C HIS A 114 -7.91 2.91 7.94
N SER A 115 -9.14 3.11 7.44
CA SER A 115 -9.73 4.43 7.19
C SER A 115 -8.86 5.29 6.27
N LEU A 116 -8.31 4.69 5.22
CA LEU A 116 -7.45 5.35 4.24
C LEU A 116 -8.28 6.07 3.18
N VAL A 117 -7.84 7.26 2.80
CA VAL A 117 -8.44 7.99 1.67
C VAL A 117 -7.80 7.63 0.33
N ALA A 118 -6.61 7.02 0.36
CA ALA A 118 -5.87 6.57 -0.81
C ALA A 118 -4.83 5.51 -0.42
N ILE A 119 -4.42 4.69 -1.38
CA ILE A 119 -3.24 3.81 -1.30
C ILE A 119 -2.31 4.18 -2.45
N VAL A 120 -1.09 4.62 -2.14
CA VAL A 120 -0.08 5.11 -3.08
C VAL A 120 1.27 4.48 -2.82
N ARG A 121 2.22 4.53 -3.77
CA ARG A 121 3.57 4.02 -3.53
C ARG A 121 4.28 4.86 -2.48
N GLU A 122 4.40 6.16 -2.74
CA GLU A 122 5.02 7.13 -1.84
C GLU A 122 4.36 8.50 -1.98
N CYS A 123 4.58 9.36 -0.99
CA CYS A 123 4.15 10.76 -0.99
C CYS A 123 5.38 11.67 -0.99
N ASP A 124 5.53 12.53 -1.99
CA ASP A 124 6.62 13.52 -2.04
C ASP A 124 6.43 14.66 -1.03
N TYR A 125 5.18 14.88 -0.59
CA TYR A 125 4.80 15.91 0.37
C TYR A 125 3.63 15.41 1.23
N LEU A 126 3.70 15.71 2.53
CA LEU A 126 2.63 15.46 3.49
C LEU A 126 2.32 16.76 4.24
N ARG A 127 1.04 17.10 4.32
CA ARG A 127 0.56 18.18 5.19
C ARG A 127 0.56 17.70 6.65
N SER A 128 0.61 18.62 7.61
CA SER A 128 0.72 18.32 9.04
C SER A 128 -0.45 17.51 9.63
N ASP A 129 -1.60 17.53 8.97
CA ASP A 129 -2.82 16.78 9.32
C ASP A 129 -2.96 15.46 8.53
N VAL A 130 -1.95 15.08 7.75
CA VAL A 130 -1.91 13.81 7.01
C VAL A 130 -0.89 12.87 7.66
N GLU A 131 -1.26 11.61 7.85
CA GLU A 131 -0.35 10.54 8.24
C GLU A 131 -0.34 9.41 7.22
N THR A 132 0.77 8.68 7.18
CA THR A 132 0.94 7.51 6.30
C THR A 132 0.90 6.21 7.08
N ILE A 133 0.26 5.19 6.51
CA ILE A 133 0.22 3.84 7.06
C ILE A 133 0.88 2.91 6.05
N ASP A 134 1.96 2.23 6.43
CA ASP A 134 2.58 1.20 5.58
C ASP A 134 1.67 -0.03 5.51
N VAL A 135 1.11 -0.28 4.32
CA VAL A 135 0.23 -1.42 4.04
C VAL A 135 0.91 -2.49 3.20
N THR A 136 2.23 -2.42 3.00
CA THR A 136 2.99 -3.31 2.11
C THR A 136 2.73 -4.78 2.39
N GLU A 137 2.78 -5.20 3.66
CA GLU A 137 2.59 -6.61 4.02
C GLU A 137 1.16 -7.11 3.73
N GLU A 138 0.15 -6.28 3.97
CA GLU A 138 -1.24 -6.65 3.67
C GLU A 138 -1.48 -6.78 2.17
N LEU A 139 -0.89 -5.90 1.37
CA LEU A 139 -0.92 -6.01 -0.09
C LEU A 139 -0.17 -7.24 -0.60
N VAL A 140 0.96 -7.59 0.03
CA VAL A 140 1.72 -8.81 -0.29
C VAL A 140 0.89 -10.06 -0.03
N GLU A 141 0.13 -10.12 1.07
CA GLU A 141 -0.71 -11.27 1.41
C GLU A 141 -1.87 -11.50 0.43
N LEU A 142 -2.32 -10.47 -0.31
CA LEU A 142 -3.34 -10.62 -1.36
C LEU A 142 -2.90 -11.62 -2.46
N PHE A 143 -1.59 -11.80 -2.63
CA PHE A 143 -1.02 -12.73 -3.60
C PHE A 143 -0.76 -14.14 -3.04
N GLN A 144 -1.17 -14.40 -1.80
CA GLN A 144 -1.05 -15.69 -1.11
C GLN A 144 0.38 -16.27 -1.14
N PRO A 145 1.41 -15.49 -0.75
CA PRO A 145 2.80 -15.95 -0.79
C PRO A 145 3.04 -17.06 0.22
N ASN A 146 3.90 -18.01 -0.14
CA ASN A 146 4.52 -18.89 0.86
C ASN A 146 5.59 -18.12 1.66
N GLU A 147 6.10 -18.75 2.73
CA GLU A 147 7.07 -18.12 3.63
C GLU A 147 8.35 -17.63 2.92
N LYS A 148 8.84 -18.37 1.92
CA LYS A 148 10.01 -17.95 1.13
C LYS A 148 9.73 -16.64 0.40
N ILE A 149 8.58 -16.53 -0.26
CA ILE A 149 8.21 -15.33 -1.00
C ILE A 149 7.95 -14.16 -0.04
N ARG A 150 7.28 -14.39 1.09
CA ARG A 150 7.11 -13.38 2.14
C ARG A 150 8.45 -12.83 2.62
N ASN A 151 9.41 -13.71 2.89
CA ASN A 151 10.76 -13.33 3.29
C ASN A 151 11.50 -12.56 2.19
N MET A 152 11.34 -12.92 0.92
CA MET A 152 11.93 -12.17 -0.19
C MET A 152 11.29 -10.78 -0.34
N ALA A 153 9.97 -10.67 -0.23
CA ALA A 153 9.23 -9.41 -0.29
C ALA A 153 9.60 -8.46 0.86
N ARG A 154 9.98 -8.99 2.02
CA ARG A 154 10.55 -8.19 3.12
C ARG A 154 11.99 -7.76 2.82
N LYS A 155 12.86 -8.71 2.50
CA LYS A 155 14.30 -8.46 2.29
C LYS A 155 14.60 -7.50 1.14
N ILE A 156 13.75 -7.45 0.10
CA ILE A 156 13.97 -6.54 -1.03
C ILE A 156 13.95 -5.06 -0.57
N ARG A 157 13.25 -4.76 0.53
CA ARG A 157 13.14 -3.42 1.10
C ARG A 157 14.45 -2.93 1.73
N ASP A 158 15.29 -3.86 2.20
CA ASP A 158 16.59 -3.55 2.80
C ASP A 158 17.63 -3.10 1.76
N ALA A 159 17.42 -3.47 0.50
CA ALA A 159 18.27 -3.05 -0.61
C ALA A 159 17.83 -1.68 -1.14
N LYS A 160 18.80 -0.85 -1.52
CA LYS A 160 18.51 0.36 -2.29
C LYS A 160 17.95 -0.04 -3.67
N PRO A 161 16.84 0.58 -4.11
CA PRO A 161 16.36 0.45 -5.49
C PRO A 161 17.49 0.76 -6.48
N VAL A 162 17.54 -0.01 -7.56
CA VAL A 162 18.47 0.23 -8.66
C VAL A 162 17.91 1.36 -9.51
N GLU A 163 18.76 2.31 -9.91
CA GLU A 163 18.37 3.37 -10.84
C GLU A 163 17.84 2.79 -12.14
N LEU A 164 16.73 3.34 -12.64
CA LEU A 164 16.08 2.80 -13.84
C LEU A 164 17.00 2.86 -15.06
N THR A 165 17.84 3.90 -15.17
CA THR A 165 18.82 4.05 -16.25
C THR A 165 19.83 2.90 -16.23
N VAL A 166 20.42 2.59 -15.07
CA VAL A 166 21.33 1.46 -14.89
C VAL A 166 20.65 0.15 -15.24
N LEU A 167 19.43 -0.07 -14.74
CA LEU A 167 18.69 -1.29 -14.99
C LEU A 167 18.27 -1.45 -16.47
N SER A 168 18.07 -0.32 -17.19
CA SER A 168 17.76 -0.31 -18.63
C SER A 168 18.94 -0.74 -19.51
N GLU A 169 20.17 -0.62 -19.00
CA GLU A 169 21.40 -1.01 -19.70
C GLU A 169 21.83 -2.44 -19.38
N MET A 170 21.35 -3.03 -18.28
CA MET A 170 21.63 -4.42 -17.93
C MET A 170 21.00 -5.39 -18.95
N SER A 171 21.80 -6.37 -19.39
CA SER A 171 21.29 -7.47 -20.21
C SER A 171 20.26 -8.29 -19.43
N ALA A 172 19.13 -8.58 -20.08
CA ALA A 172 18.10 -9.49 -19.55
C ALA A 172 18.44 -10.97 -19.82
N ASP A 173 19.52 -11.26 -20.55
CA ASP A 173 19.87 -12.59 -21.06
C ASP A 173 20.85 -13.37 -20.14
N LYS A 174 20.77 -13.20 -18.81
CA LYS A 174 21.52 -14.06 -17.88
C LYS A 174 20.70 -15.25 -17.41
#